data_AF-A0A537NKH5-F1
#
_entry.id   AF-A0A537NKH5-F1
#
_cell.length_a   1.000
_cell.length_b   1.000
_cell.length_c   1.000
_cell.angle_alpha   90.00
_cell.angle_beta   90.00
_cell.angle_gamma   90.00
#
_symmetry.space_group_name_H-M   'P 1'
#
loop_
_entity.id
_entity.type
_entity.pdbx_description
1 polymer ?
#
loop_
_entity_poly.entity_id
_entity_poly.type
_entity_poly.pdbx_seq_one_letter_code
_entity_poly.pdbx_strand_id
1 'polypeptide(L)'
;MLDWMMTEDLTKKIVVWAAEIAGYAAQLPSRQVREAYLAERRDELVAGAVAEGVTERDAAILADACVNAARAIMTELLAHRAGVPKGRA
;
A
#
# COMPACT_ATOMS: atom_id res chain seq x y z
N MET A 1 5.11 -26.91 -8.53
CA MET A 1 4.65 -26.09 -9.67
C MET A 1 3.49 -25.16 -9.30
N LEU A 2 2.48 -25.63 -8.55
CA LEU A 2 1.37 -24.80 -8.06
C LEU A 2 1.77 -23.73 -7.03
N ASP A 3 2.76 -24.03 -6.20
CA ASP A 3 3.24 -23.15 -5.11
C ASP A 3 3.80 -21.80 -5.63
N TRP A 4 4.57 -21.86 -6.72
CA TRP A 4 5.08 -20.66 -7.41
C TRP A 4 3.96 -19.78 -8.01
N MET A 5 2.93 -20.41 -8.57
CA MET A 5 1.77 -19.71 -9.15
C MET A 5 0.99 -18.96 -8.07
N MET A 6 0.84 -19.55 -6.88
CA MET A 6 0.19 -18.90 -5.74
C MET A 6 1.02 -17.72 -5.20
N THR A 7 2.35 -17.84 -5.15
CA THR A 7 3.22 -16.72 -4.77
C THR A 7 3.20 -15.58 -5.78
N GLU A 8 3.10 -15.88 -7.07
CA GLU A 8 3.00 -14.86 -8.13
C GLU A 8 1.64 -14.14 -8.09
N ASP A 9 0.55 -14.88 -7.90
CA ASP A 9 -0.80 -14.33 -7.75
C ASP A 9 -0.90 -13.42 -6.52
N LEU A 10 -0.34 -13.87 -5.38
CA LEU A 10 -0.28 -13.06 -4.16
C LEU A 10 0.56 -11.79 -4.38
N THR A 11 1.72 -11.91 -5.03
CA THR A 11 2.56 -10.75 -5.34
C THR A 11 1.82 -9.75 -6.21
N LYS A 12 1.11 -10.20 -7.26
CA LYS A 12 0.31 -9.34 -8.13
C LYS A 12 -0.80 -8.63 -7.36
N LYS A 13 -1.52 -9.34 -6.49
CA LYS A 13 -2.56 -8.77 -5.63
C LYS A 13 -2.00 -7.69 -4.71
N ILE A 14 -0.85 -7.95 -4.07
CA ILE A 14 -0.18 -6.97 -3.20
C ILE A 14 0.23 -5.74 -4.00
N VAL A 15 0.80 -5.91 -5.20
CA VAL A 15 1.24 -4.79 -6.04
C VAL A 15 0.06 -3.94 -6.51
N VAL A 16 -1.03 -4.56 -6.97
CA VAL A 16 -2.25 -3.85 -7.41
C VAL A 16 -2.84 -3.08 -6.24
N TRP A 17 -3.02 -3.73 -5.09
CA TRP A 17 -3.53 -3.09 -3.89
C TRP A 17 -2.63 -1.91 -3.47
N ALA A 18 -1.31 -2.11 -3.42
CA ALA A 18 -0.37 -1.07 -3.02
C ALA A 18 -0.42 0.15 -3.96
N ALA A 19 -0.57 -0.07 -5.26
CA ALA A 19 -0.70 1.00 -6.24
C ALA A 19 -2.00 1.81 -6.08
N GLU A 20 -3.13 1.15 -5.82
CA GLU A 20 -4.42 1.81 -5.56
C GLU A 20 -4.37 2.68 -4.30
N ILE A 21 -3.89 2.10 -3.20
CA ILE A 21 -3.74 2.79 -1.92
C ILE A 21 -2.77 3.97 -2.03
N ALA A 22 -1.64 3.78 -2.72
CA ALA A 22 -0.68 4.84 -2.98
C ALA A 22 -1.29 5.97 -3.83
N GLY A 23 -2.07 5.64 -4.85
CA GLY A 23 -2.72 6.60 -5.73
C GLY A 23 -3.74 7.47 -5.01
N TYR A 24 -4.51 6.87 -4.09
CA TYR A 24 -5.40 7.63 -3.22
C TYR A 24 -4.62 8.47 -2.21
N ALA A 25 -3.65 7.86 -1.51
CA ALA A 25 -2.86 8.55 -0.50
C ALA A 25 -2.11 9.77 -1.09
N ALA A 26 -1.59 9.67 -2.30
CA ALA A 26 -0.92 10.78 -2.99
C ALA A 26 -1.84 11.99 -3.26
N GLN A 27 -3.17 11.82 -3.23
CA GLN A 27 -4.13 12.92 -3.39
C GLN A 27 -4.44 13.63 -2.06
N LEU A 28 -4.10 13.03 -0.92
CA LEU A 28 -4.36 13.60 0.39
C LEU A 28 -3.45 14.81 0.66
N PRO A 29 -3.98 15.85 1.35
CA PRO A 29 -3.40 17.19 1.33
C PRO A 29 -2.11 17.33 2.14
N SER A 30 -1.92 16.53 3.18
CA SER A 30 -0.77 16.66 4.09
C SER A 30 -0.11 15.32 4.38
N ARG A 31 1.17 15.35 4.76
CA ARG A 31 1.91 14.16 5.17
C ARG A 31 1.22 13.44 6.33
N GLN A 32 0.72 14.19 7.31
CA GLN A 32 0.05 13.61 8.47
C GLN A 32 -1.22 12.84 8.09
N VAL A 33 -2.04 13.40 7.18
CA VAL A 33 -3.26 12.73 6.69
C VAL A 33 -2.90 11.47 5.88
N ARG A 34 -1.81 11.51 5.10
CA ARG A 34 -1.31 10.35 4.36
C ARG A 34 -0.89 9.21 5.28
N GLU A 35 -0.09 9.49 6.30
CA GLU A 35 0.36 8.46 7.24
C GLU A 35 -0.79 7.91 8.10
N ALA A 36 -1.75 8.75 8.50
CA ALA A 36 -2.93 8.29 9.22
C ALA A 36 -3.78 7.33 8.37
N TYR A 37 -4.00 7.67 7.10
CA TYR A 37 -4.69 6.79 6.15
C TYR A 37 -3.95 5.45 5.97
N LEU A 38 -2.62 5.47 5.81
CA LEU A 38 -1.83 4.24 5.69
C LEU A 38 -1.87 3.37 6.95
N ALA A 39 -1.90 3.99 8.13
CA ALA A 39 -2.07 3.28 9.40
C ALA A 39 -3.45 2.61 9.50
N GLU A 40 -4.52 3.30 9.09
CA GLU A 40 -5.86 2.71 9.05
C GLU A 40 -5.93 1.50 8.10
N ARG A 41 -5.35 1.61 6.90
CA ARG A 41 -5.27 0.49 5.95
C ARG A 41 -4.45 -0.69 6.49
N ARG A 42 -3.42 -0.42 7.31
CA ARG A 42 -2.65 -1.46 7.99
C ARG A 42 -3.55 -2.26 8.93
N ASP A 43 -4.32 -1.57 9.76
CA ASP A 43 -5.17 -2.21 10.76
C ASP A 43 -6.29 -3.03 10.11
N GLU A 44 -6.85 -2.56 8.99
CA GLU A 44 -7.79 -3.33 8.16
C GLU A 44 -7.16 -4.63 7.62
N LEU A 45 -5.94 -4.57 7.10
CA LEU A 45 -5.23 -5.75 6.61
C LEU A 45 -4.95 -6.76 7.73
N VAL A 46 -4.53 -6.28 8.91
CA VAL A 46 -4.31 -7.14 10.07
C VAL A 46 -5.61 -7.84 10.47
N ALA A 47 -6.70 -7.07 10.63
CA ALA A 47 -8.00 -7.62 11.01
C ALA A 47 -8.50 -8.65 9.98
N GLY A 48 -8.37 -8.36 8.68
CA GLY A 48 -8.74 -9.27 7.61
C GLY A 48 -7.93 -10.57 7.63
N ALA A 49 -6.60 -10.49 7.75
CA ALA A 49 -5.74 -11.68 7.80
C ALA A 49 -6.01 -12.53 9.04
N VAL A 50 -6.25 -11.92 10.20
CA VAL A 50 -6.64 -12.64 11.42
C VAL A 50 -7.99 -13.34 11.26
N ALA A 51 -8.96 -12.69 10.61
CA ALA A 51 -10.26 -13.31 10.32
C ALA A 51 -10.15 -14.55 9.40
N GLU A 52 -9.16 -14.55 8.50
CA GLU A 52 -8.80 -15.69 7.62
C GLU A 52 -7.95 -16.77 8.34
N GLY A 53 -7.71 -16.61 9.64
CA GLY A 53 -7.00 -17.60 10.47
C GLY A 53 -5.47 -17.44 10.50
N VAL A 54 -4.93 -16.35 9.96
CA VAL A 54 -3.50 -16.02 10.08
C VAL A 54 -3.21 -15.61 11.52
N THR A 55 -2.02 -15.95 12.03
CA THR A 55 -1.61 -15.49 13.37
C THR A 55 -1.50 -13.97 13.38
N GLU A 56 -1.81 -13.31 14.50
CA GLU A 56 -1.72 -11.86 14.61
C GLU A 56 -0.32 -11.33 14.24
N ARG A 57 0.72 -12.08 14.61
CA ARG A 57 2.11 -11.75 14.27
C ARG A 57 2.35 -11.77 12.76
N ASP A 58 1.94 -12.84 12.08
CA ASP A 58 2.17 -12.98 10.64
C ASP A 58 1.29 -12.00 9.85
N ALA A 59 0.07 -11.76 10.33
CA ALA A 59 -0.84 -10.73 9.81
C ALA A 59 -0.21 -9.33 9.89
N ALA A 60 0.41 -8.99 11.03
CA ALA A 60 1.13 -7.73 11.19
C ALA A 60 2.31 -7.60 10.20
N ILE A 61 3.11 -8.66 10.05
CA ILE A 61 4.25 -8.67 9.11
C ILE A 61 3.76 -8.45 7.67
N LEU A 62 2.70 -9.15 7.25
CA LEU A 62 2.12 -9.01 5.93
C LEU A 62 1.57 -7.59 5.71
N ALA A 63 0.81 -7.06 6.67
CA ALA A 63 0.24 -5.72 6.59
C ALA A 63 1.33 -4.64 6.49
N ASP A 64 2.40 -4.77 7.28
CA ASP A 64 3.54 -3.85 7.23
C ASP A 64 4.24 -3.90 5.86
N ALA A 65 4.41 -5.07 5.26
CA ALA A 65 4.99 -5.20 3.92
C ALA A 65 4.11 -4.51 2.85
N CYS A 66 2.80 -4.75 2.87
CA CYS A 66 1.86 -4.14 1.94
C CYS A 66 1.85 -2.61 2.07
N VAL A 67 1.77 -2.08 3.30
CA VAL A 67 1.73 -0.64 3.54
C VAL A 67 3.06 0.04 3.22
N ASN A 68 4.20 -0.62 3.45
CA ASN A 68 5.49 -0.12 3.03
C ASN A 68 5.62 -0.03 1.50
N ALA A 69 5.10 -1.01 0.76
CA ALA A 69 5.03 -0.96 -0.70
C ALA A 69 4.18 0.22 -1.17
N ALA A 70 2.99 0.41 -0.59
CA ALA A 70 2.12 1.55 -0.90
C ALA A 70 2.81 2.89 -0.59
N ARG A 71 3.52 3.00 0.54
CA ARG A 71 4.27 4.20 0.92
C ARG A 71 5.38 4.53 -0.08
N ALA A 72 6.11 3.52 -0.56
CA ALA A 72 7.15 3.70 -1.56
C ALA A 72 6.57 4.24 -2.87
N ILE A 73 5.52 3.60 -3.39
CA ILE A 73 4.85 4.04 -4.63
C ILE A 73 4.29 5.47 -4.47
N MET A 74 3.66 5.77 -3.33
CA MET A 74 3.13 7.10 -3.05
C MET A 74 4.25 8.17 -3.08
N THR A 75 5.41 7.85 -2.51
CA THR A 75 6.56 8.77 -2.49
C THR A 75 7.03 9.08 -3.90
N GLU A 76 7.12 8.07 -4.77
CA GLU A 76 7.45 8.27 -6.18
C GLU A 76 6.39 9.10 -6.92
N LEU A 77 5.10 8.82 -6.71
CA LEU A 77 4.01 9.60 -7.30
C LEU A 77 4.07 11.09 -6.91
N LEU A 78 4.39 11.37 -5.65
CA LEU A 78 4.55 12.74 -5.16
C LEU A 78 5.78 13.42 -5.76
N ALA A 79 6.90 12.70 -5.88
CA ALA A 79 8.12 13.20 -6.51
C ALA A 79 7.90 13.54 -7.99
N HIS A 80 7.22 12.66 -8.74
CA HIS A 80 6.86 12.93 -10.13
C HIS A 80 5.99 14.18 -10.27
N ARG A 81 4.99 14.39 -9.39
CA ARG A 81 4.15 15.61 -9.42
C ARG A 81 4.94 16.87 -9.12
N ALA A 82 5.94 16.82 -8.25
CA ALA A 82 6.81 17.95 -7.95
C ALA A 82 7.73 18.33 -9.13
N GLY A 83 8.08 17.35 -9.98
CA GLY A 83 8.93 17.54 -11.17
C GLY A 83 8.20 17.98 -12.44
N VAL A 84 6.86 17.93 -12.50
CA VAL A 84 6.08 18.38 -13.67
C VAL A 84 5.84 19.89 -13.57
N PRO A 85 6.34 20.72 -14.51
CA PRO A 85 5.96 22.11 -14.57
C PRO A 85 4.45 22.18 -14.86
N LYS A 86 3.68 22.77 -13.95
CA LYS A 86 2.31 23.17 -14.28
C LYS A 86 2.41 24.18 -15.43
N GLY A 87 1.95 23.77 -16.61
CA GLY A 87 1.93 24.60 -17.82
C GLY A 87 1.41 26.00 -17.47
N ARG A 88 2.19 27.02 -17.85
CA ARG A 88 1.81 28.42 -17.69
C ARG A 88 0.67 28.73 -18.66
N ALA A 89 -0.32 29.47 -18.16
CA ALA A 89 -1.40 30.10 -18.90
C ALA A 89 -0.89 31.02 -20.02
#